data_AF-A0A537AR22-F1
#
_entry.id   AF-A0A537AR22-F1
#
_cell.length_a   1.000
_cell.length_b   1.000
_cell.length_c   1.000
_cell.angle_alpha   90.00
_cell.angle_beta   90.00
_cell.angle_gamma   90.00
#
_symmetry.space_group_name_H-M   'P 1'
#
loop_
_entity.id
_entity.type
_entity.pdbx_description
1 polymer ?
#
loop_
_entity_poly.entity_id
_entity_poly.type
_entity_poly.pdbx_seq_one_letter_code
_entity_poly.pdbx_strand_id
1 'polypeptide(L)'
;SWDKGSRSQHFLGGTAAEIRGARAIAQTRMSINARSRLDGVEVDAVCSGRFFDRVEKREGVWRISRRSVIYEKDRIDPVDPNARISLDAELLARFPEGYRHLAYLQTKNGARVNPNLPTARGEALEKLVAEAKAWLAAQ
;
A
#
# COMPACT_ATOMS: atom_id res chain seq x y z
N SER A 1 -11.03 -5.48 13.79
CA SER A 1 -10.28 -6.12 12.70
C SER A 1 -9.83 -7.52 13.08
N TRP A 2 -9.50 -7.79 14.34
CA TRP A 2 -9.26 -9.15 14.85
C TRP A 2 -10.51 -10.04 14.82
N ASP A 3 -11.67 -9.52 15.24
CA ASP A 3 -12.92 -10.31 15.34
C ASP A 3 -13.52 -10.69 13.98
N LYS A 4 -13.00 -10.13 12.87
CA LYS A 4 -13.42 -10.45 11.49
C LYS A 4 -12.41 -11.33 10.74
N GLY A 5 -11.41 -11.89 11.44
CA GLY A 5 -10.48 -12.88 10.89
C GLY A 5 -9.36 -12.35 9.99
N SER A 6 -9.34 -11.06 9.65
CA SER A 6 -8.25 -10.46 8.85
C SER A 6 -7.12 -9.99 9.76
N ARG A 7 -5.92 -10.56 9.56
CA ARG A 7 -4.71 -10.19 10.28
C ARG A 7 -3.78 -9.47 9.31
N SER A 8 -3.52 -8.19 9.56
CA SER A 8 -2.61 -7.40 8.73
C SER A 8 -1.44 -6.87 9.55
N GLN A 9 -0.24 -7.03 9.01
CA GLN A 9 0.99 -6.50 9.56
C GLN A 9 1.70 -5.65 8.50
N HIS A 10 2.26 -4.53 8.93
CA HIS A 10 3.14 -3.72 8.10
C HIS A 10 4.57 -3.95 8.56
N PHE A 11 5.42 -4.44 7.67
CA PHE A 11 6.86 -4.51 7.89
C PHE A 11 7.51 -3.32 7.21
N LEU A 12 8.34 -2.61 7.96
CA LEU A 12 9.03 -1.41 7.48
C LEU A 12 10.51 -1.74 7.23
N GLY A 13 11.01 -1.27 6.10
CA GLY A 13 12.41 -1.34 5.72
C GLY A 13 13.09 0.02 5.83
N GLY A 14 14.12 0.21 5.00
CA GLY A 14 14.90 1.45 4.96
C GLY A 14 14.03 2.68 4.67
N THR A 15 14.39 3.80 5.33
CA THR A 15 13.76 5.10 5.17
C THR A 15 14.79 6.11 4.66
N ALA A 16 14.40 6.90 3.65
CA ALA A 16 15.16 8.06 3.20
C ALA A 16 14.26 9.30 3.28
N ALA A 17 14.81 10.44 3.69
CA ALA A 17 14.06 11.69 3.79
C ALA A 17 14.80 12.86 3.15
N GLU A 18 14.09 13.64 2.33
CA GLU A 18 14.55 14.97 1.90
C GLU A 18 13.94 16.00 2.85
N ILE A 19 14.78 16.73 3.59
CA ILE A 19 14.37 17.68 4.63
C ILE A 19 14.66 19.10 4.16
N ARG A 20 13.67 19.99 4.26
CA ARG A 20 13.80 21.44 4.03
C ARG A 20 13.11 22.22 5.15
N GLY A 21 13.94 22.85 6.00
CA GLY A 21 13.48 23.57 7.19
C GLY A 21 12.58 22.70 8.09
N ALA A 22 11.32 23.11 8.23
CA ALA A 22 10.31 22.42 9.05
C ALA A 22 9.47 21.38 8.28
N ARG A 23 9.82 21.07 7.01
CA ARG A 23 9.11 20.09 6.18
C ARG A 23 10.08 19.02 5.67
N ALA A 24 9.56 17.82 5.40
CA ALA A 24 10.30 16.74 4.79
C ALA A 24 9.39 15.84 3.95
N ILE A 25 9.94 15.24 2.91
CA ILE A 25 9.34 14.08 2.23
C ILE A 25 10.12 12.85 2.67
N ALA A 26 9.45 11.91 3.35
CA ALA A 26 10.04 10.64 3.77
C ALA A 26 9.51 9.49 2.93
N GLN A 27 10.41 8.66 2.42
CA GLN A 27 10.09 7.43 1.70
C GLN A 27 10.56 6.23 2.52
N THR A 28 9.61 5.38 2.93
CA THR A 28 9.90 4.18 3.72
C THR A 28 9.50 2.95 2.91
N ARG A 29 10.43 2.02 2.67
CA ARG A 29 10.07 0.71 2.08
C ARG A 29 9.16 -0.03 3.03
N MET A 30 8.13 -0.68 2.51
CA MET A 30 7.22 -1.46 3.35
C MET A 30 6.65 -2.67 2.63
N SER A 31 6.20 -3.65 3.41
CA SER A 31 5.28 -4.68 2.94
C SER A 31 4.06 -4.78 3.86
N ILE A 32 2.89 -4.95 3.24
CA ILE A 32 1.64 -5.31 3.92
C ILE A 32 1.49 -6.82 3.79
N ASN A 33 1.53 -7.52 4.92
CA ASN A 33 1.31 -8.95 4.99
C ASN A 33 -0.08 -9.16 5.59
N ALA A 34 -1.02 -9.68 4.80
CA ALA A 34 -2.42 -9.83 5.19
C ALA A 34 -2.85 -11.30 5.06
N ARG A 35 -3.23 -11.91 6.18
CA ARG A 35 -3.90 -13.21 6.21
C ARG A 35 -5.41 -13.05 6.19
N SER A 36 -6.08 -13.80 5.33
CA SER A 36 -7.54 -13.85 5.23
C SER A 36 -8.03 -15.19 4.68
N ARG A 37 -9.35 -15.29 4.40
CA ARG A 37 -9.93 -16.36 3.61
C ARG A 37 -10.35 -15.84 2.24
N LEU A 38 -10.17 -16.68 1.22
CA LEU A 38 -10.67 -16.50 -0.13
C LEU A 38 -11.42 -17.77 -0.52
N ASP A 39 -12.73 -17.65 -0.76
CA ASP A 39 -13.60 -18.77 -1.14
C ASP A 39 -13.41 -20.01 -0.24
N GLY A 40 -13.27 -19.79 1.07
CA GLY A 40 -13.07 -20.82 2.09
C GLY A 40 -11.61 -21.22 2.35
N VAL A 41 -10.67 -20.91 1.45
CA VAL A 41 -9.24 -21.24 1.58
C VAL A 41 -8.51 -20.15 2.37
N GLU A 42 -7.68 -20.52 3.34
CA GLU A 42 -6.81 -19.56 4.03
C GLU A 42 -5.65 -19.14 3.13
N VAL A 43 -5.46 -17.83 2.97
CA VAL A 43 -4.49 -17.22 2.05
C VAL A 43 -3.72 -16.11 2.74
N ASP A 44 -2.47 -15.93 2.31
CA ASP A 44 -1.66 -14.75 2.61
C ASP A 44 -1.52 -13.89 1.37
N ALA A 45 -1.83 -12.60 1.48
CA ALA A 45 -1.51 -11.58 0.49
C ALA A 45 -0.32 -10.76 1.00
N VAL A 46 0.71 -10.63 0.16
CA VAL A 46 1.89 -9.81 0.43
C VAL A 46 1.96 -8.72 -0.61
N CYS A 47 1.82 -7.46 -0.19
CA CYS A 47 1.91 -6.29 -1.04
C CYS A 47 3.11 -5.44 -0.64
N SER A 48 4.06 -5.28 -1.55
CA SER A 48 5.29 -4.50 -1.36
C SER A 48 5.14 -3.12 -1.98
N GLY A 49 5.67 -2.11 -1.30
CA GLY A 49 5.68 -0.76 -1.83
C GLY A 49 6.45 0.22 -0.96
N ARG A 50 6.03 1.48 -1.03
CA ARG A 50 6.61 2.58 -0.26
C ARG A 50 5.51 3.38 0.44
N PHE A 51 5.72 3.68 1.71
CA PHE A 51 5.13 4.90 2.26
C PHE A 51 5.86 6.09 1.67
N PHE A 52 5.08 7.06 1.21
CA PHE A 52 5.54 8.32 0.66
C PHE A 52 4.86 9.43 1.47
N ASP A 53 5.55 9.83 2.54
CA ASP A 53 5.00 10.64 3.61
C ASP A 53 5.47 12.09 3.46
N ARG A 54 4.52 13.03 3.59
CA ARG A 54 4.82 14.42 3.96
C ARG A 54 4.93 14.46 5.47
N VAL A 55 6.03 15.01 5.96
CA VAL A 55 6.34 15.11 7.39
C VAL A 55 6.65 16.55 7.70
N GLU A 56 6.10 17.10 8.78
CA GLU A 56 6.39 18.47 9.19
C GLU A 56 6.62 18.60 10.68
N LYS A 57 7.47 19.57 11.04
CA LYS A 57 7.85 19.89 12.40
C LYS A 57 6.94 20.99 12.92
N ARG A 58 6.07 20.66 13.88
CA ARG A 58 5.17 21.60 14.57
C ARG A 58 5.60 21.67 16.03
N GLU A 59 5.90 22.88 16.52
CA GLU A 59 6.34 23.11 17.91
C GLU A 59 7.55 22.22 18.29
N GLY A 60 8.53 22.11 17.40
CA GLY A 60 9.72 21.29 17.64
C GLY A 60 9.54 19.79 17.41
N VAL A 61 8.33 19.30 17.13
CA VAL A 61 8.02 17.86 17.00
C VAL A 61 7.61 17.49 15.57
N TRP A 62 8.29 16.52 14.99
CA TRP A 62 7.98 15.96 13.67
C TRP A 62 6.72 15.09 13.71
N ARG A 63 5.82 15.30 12.75
CA ARG A 63 4.60 14.49 12.57
C ARG A 63 4.36 14.24 11.09
N ILE A 64 3.74 13.10 10.78
CA ILE A 64 3.26 12.83 9.42
C ILE A 64 2.05 13.72 9.17
N SER A 65 2.17 14.67 8.24
CA SER A 65 1.05 15.53 7.82
C SER A 65 0.17 14.84 6.77
N ARG A 66 0.78 14.00 5.93
CA ARG A 66 0.05 13.16 4.97
C ARG A 66 0.83 11.89 4.69
N ARG A 67 0.16 10.74 4.82
CA ARG A 67 0.67 9.46 4.34
C ARG A 67 0.06 9.11 2.99
N SER A 68 0.89 8.72 2.05
CA SER A 68 0.46 8.09 0.81
C SER A 68 1.23 6.80 0.60
N VAL A 69 0.67 5.92 -0.22
CA VAL A 69 1.26 4.62 -0.50
C VAL A 69 1.51 4.53 -2.00
N ILE A 70 2.70 4.09 -2.36
CA ILE A 70 3.05 3.69 -3.73
C ILE A 70 3.14 2.17 -3.72
N TYR A 71 2.20 1.52 -4.38
CA TYR A 71 2.11 0.06 -4.44
C TYR A 71 2.91 -0.47 -5.63
N GLU A 72 3.88 -1.35 -5.40
CA GLU A 72 4.86 -1.70 -6.44
C GLU A 72 4.65 -3.09 -7.00
N LYS A 73 4.34 -4.06 -6.14
CA LYS A 73 4.03 -5.42 -6.53
C LYS A 73 3.27 -6.12 -5.41
N ASP A 74 2.47 -7.11 -5.77
CA ASP A 74 1.87 -8.00 -4.80
C ASP A 74 1.70 -9.43 -5.32
N ARG A 75 1.34 -10.32 -4.40
CA ARG A 75 0.97 -11.71 -4.66
C ARG A 75 0.00 -12.19 -3.60
N ILE A 76 -0.69 -13.28 -3.92
CA ILE A 76 -1.55 -14.02 -2.98
C ILE A 76 -1.26 -15.50 -3.12
N ASP A 77 -1.14 -16.19 -1.99
CA ASP A 77 -0.83 -17.61 -1.94
C ASP A 77 -1.74 -18.31 -0.92
N PRO A 78 -2.17 -19.56 -1.18
CA PRO A 78 -2.74 -20.37 -0.12
C PRO A 78 -1.70 -20.66 0.97
N VAL A 79 -2.15 -20.64 2.22
CA VAL A 79 -1.29 -20.99 3.37
C VAL A 79 -1.00 -22.49 3.39
N ASP A 80 -2.00 -23.31 3.04
CA ASP A 80 -1.81 -24.75 2.82
C ASP A 80 -1.13 -24.96 1.45
N PRO A 81 0.08 -25.56 1.39
CA PRO A 81 0.79 -25.78 0.14
C PRO A 81 0.07 -26.76 -0.82
N ASN A 82 -0.83 -27.61 -0.31
CA ASN A 82 -1.61 -28.53 -1.12
C ASN A 82 -2.90 -27.88 -1.66
N ALA A 83 -3.35 -26.79 -1.05
CA ALA A 83 -4.53 -26.08 -1.52
C ALA A 83 -4.27 -25.39 -2.86
N ARG A 84 -5.36 -25.14 -3.59
CA ARG A 84 -5.36 -24.37 -4.83
C ARG A 84 -6.42 -23.29 -4.72
N ILE A 85 -6.10 -22.11 -5.20
CA ILE A 85 -7.04 -21.01 -5.37
C ILE A 85 -7.15 -20.72 -6.86
N SER A 86 -8.36 -20.36 -7.30
CA SER A 86 -8.62 -19.91 -8.66
C SER A 86 -9.03 -18.45 -8.59
N LEU A 87 -8.30 -17.59 -9.31
CA LEU A 87 -8.62 -16.16 -9.35
C LEU A 87 -9.42 -15.86 -10.61
N ASP A 88 -10.54 -15.17 -10.44
CA ASP A 88 -11.29 -14.57 -11.55
C ASP A 88 -10.39 -13.55 -12.26
N ALA A 89 -9.98 -13.88 -13.49
CA ALA A 89 -9.07 -13.08 -14.28
C ALA A 89 -9.65 -11.71 -14.67
N GLU A 90 -10.96 -11.64 -14.94
CA GLU A 90 -11.61 -10.39 -15.31
C GLU A 90 -11.69 -9.43 -14.13
N LEU A 91 -12.05 -9.95 -12.94
CA LEU A 91 -12.04 -9.15 -11.71
C LEU A 91 -10.63 -8.72 -11.33
N LEU A 92 -9.65 -9.61 -11.44
CA LEU A 92 -8.25 -9.31 -11.12
C LEU A 92 -7.68 -8.22 -12.04
N ALA A 93 -8.04 -8.24 -13.33
CA ALA A 93 -7.59 -7.25 -14.32
C ALA A 93 -8.14 -5.82 -14.09
N ARG A 94 -9.18 -5.66 -13.26
CA ARG A 94 -9.71 -4.32 -12.90
C ARG A 94 -8.81 -3.54 -11.96
N PHE A 95 -7.86 -4.22 -11.30
CA PHE A 95 -6.99 -3.61 -10.30
C PHE A 95 -5.58 -3.38 -10.86
N PRO A 96 -4.93 -2.25 -10.52
CA PRO A 96 -3.56 -2.00 -10.94
C PRO A 96 -2.57 -3.05 -10.43
N GLU A 97 -1.53 -3.32 -11.23
CA GLU A 97 -0.52 -4.35 -10.98
C GLU A 97 0.08 -4.34 -9.57
N GLY A 98 0.38 -3.16 -9.03
CA GLY A 98 1.10 -3.04 -7.77
C GLY A 98 0.35 -3.58 -6.54
N TYR A 99 -0.97 -3.75 -6.62
CA TYR A 99 -1.82 -4.17 -5.49
C TYR A 99 -3.03 -5.00 -5.92
N ARG A 100 -2.97 -5.65 -7.09
CA ARG A 100 -4.14 -6.33 -7.67
C ARG A 100 -4.65 -7.48 -6.82
N HIS A 101 -3.78 -8.26 -6.20
CA HIS A 101 -4.15 -9.43 -5.41
C HIS A 101 -4.69 -9.00 -4.03
N LEU A 102 -4.08 -7.99 -3.43
CA LEU A 102 -4.58 -7.39 -2.19
C LEU A 102 -5.94 -6.71 -2.40
N ALA A 103 -6.13 -6.02 -3.54
CA ALA A 103 -7.42 -5.45 -3.91
C ALA A 103 -8.48 -6.53 -4.17
N TYR A 104 -8.11 -7.58 -4.90
CA TYR A 104 -8.96 -8.72 -5.18
C TYR A 104 -9.45 -9.37 -3.89
N LEU A 105 -8.53 -9.67 -2.96
CA LEU A 105 -8.84 -10.29 -1.68
C LEU A 105 -9.78 -9.41 -0.83
N GLN A 106 -9.52 -8.11 -0.78
CA GLN A 106 -10.39 -7.17 -0.06
C GLN A 106 -11.77 -7.06 -0.70
N THR A 107 -11.85 -7.02 -2.02
CA THR A 107 -13.11 -6.96 -2.78
C THR A 107 -13.94 -8.22 -2.58
N LYS A 108 -13.34 -9.40 -2.66
CA LYS A 108 -14.00 -10.69 -2.37
C LYS A 108 -14.48 -10.78 -0.92
N ASN A 109 -13.85 -10.04 -0.01
CA ASN A 109 -14.26 -9.89 1.39
C ASN A 109 -15.20 -8.70 1.64
N GLY A 110 -15.78 -8.10 0.58
CA GLY A 110 -16.84 -7.09 0.66
C GLY A 110 -16.36 -5.64 0.76
N ALA A 111 -15.06 -5.37 0.66
CA ALA A 111 -14.54 -4.00 0.65
C ALA A 111 -14.68 -3.35 -0.73
N ARG A 112 -14.81 -2.02 -0.75
CA ARG A 112 -14.67 -1.22 -1.98
C ARG A 112 -13.24 -0.66 -2.06
N VAL A 113 -12.48 -1.10 -3.06
CA VAL A 113 -11.09 -0.68 -3.25
C VAL A 113 -11.04 0.45 -4.27
N ASN A 114 -10.25 1.50 -3.97
CA ASN A 114 -9.97 2.57 -4.91
C ASN A 114 -8.95 2.08 -5.97
N PRO A 115 -9.29 2.01 -7.26
CA PRO A 115 -8.37 1.55 -8.31
C PRO A 115 -7.39 2.62 -8.78
N ASN A 116 -7.52 3.87 -8.29
CA ASN A 116 -6.69 5.00 -8.72
C ASN A 116 -5.53 5.31 -7.75
N LEU A 117 -5.15 4.33 -6.92
CA LEU A 117 -4.02 4.49 -6.01
C LEU A 117 -2.68 4.44 -6.76
N PRO A 118 -1.66 5.20 -6.32
CA PRO A 118 -0.35 5.24 -6.97
C PRO A 118 0.30 3.86 -7.04
N THR A 119 0.89 3.54 -8.19
CA THR A 119 1.74 2.36 -8.36
C THR A 119 3.19 2.74 -8.68
N ALA A 120 4.05 1.77 -8.97
CA ALA A 120 5.43 2.03 -9.39
C ALA A 120 5.56 2.94 -10.63
N ARG A 121 4.48 3.15 -11.39
CA ARG A 121 4.42 4.01 -12.59
C ARG A 121 3.02 4.60 -12.81
N GLY A 122 2.93 5.58 -13.71
CA GLY A 122 1.68 6.18 -14.19
C GLY A 122 1.29 7.48 -13.49
N GLU A 123 0.21 8.08 -13.97
CA GLU A 123 -0.21 9.44 -13.63
C GLU A 123 -0.42 9.66 -12.12
N ALA A 124 -0.99 8.67 -11.40
CA ALA A 124 -1.21 8.77 -9.96
C ALA A 124 0.12 8.91 -9.17
N LEU A 125 1.19 8.25 -9.63
CA LEU A 125 2.53 8.41 -9.05
C LEU A 125 3.10 9.79 -9.37
N GLU A 126 3.05 10.18 -10.63
CA GLU A 126 3.59 11.45 -11.11
C GLU A 126 2.94 12.63 -10.39
N LYS A 127 1.62 12.61 -10.26
CA LYS A 127 0.84 13.58 -9.50
C LYS A 127 1.22 13.60 -8.02
N LEU A 128 1.29 12.43 -7.37
CA LEU A 128 1.69 12.34 -5.95
C LEU A 128 3.07 12.98 -5.72
N VAL A 129 4.04 12.65 -6.57
CA VAL A 129 5.40 13.16 -6.47
C VAL A 129 5.45 14.66 -6.75
N ALA A 130 4.78 15.14 -7.79
CA ALA A 130 4.73 16.56 -8.15
C ALA A 130 4.11 17.40 -7.03
N GLU A 131 2.96 16.99 -6.49
CA GLU A 131 2.31 17.70 -5.40
C GLU A 131 3.16 17.74 -4.12
N ALA A 132 3.87 16.65 -3.81
CA ALA A 132 4.73 16.61 -2.64
C ALA A 132 5.97 17.49 -2.81
N LYS A 133 6.61 17.47 -4.00
CA LYS A 133 7.74 18.35 -4.31
C LYS A 133 7.34 19.81 -4.26
N ALA A 134 6.20 20.18 -4.85
CA ALA A 134 5.68 21.53 -4.78
C ALA A 134 5.43 21.96 -3.32
N TRP A 135 4.84 21.09 -2.51
CA TRP A 135 4.61 21.34 -1.09
C TRP A 135 5.91 21.51 -0.28
N LEU A 136 6.94 20.70 -0.57
CA LEU A 136 8.25 20.80 0.08
C LEU A 136 8.99 22.08 -0.32
N ALA A 137 8.83 22.53 -1.57
CA ALA A 137 9.47 23.74 -2.10
C ALA A 137 8.76 25.04 -1.69
N ALA A 138 7.45 25.00 -1.40
CA ALA A 138 6.66 26.14 -0.97
C ALA A 138 6.91 26.54 0.50
N GLN A 139 8.19 26.62 0.90
CA GLN A 139 8.60 27.17 2.19
C GLN A 139 8.51 28.68 2.20
#